data_AF-F8E493-F1
#
_entry.id   AF-F8E493-F1
#
_cell.length_a   1.000
_cell.length_b   1.000
_cell.length_c   1.000
_cell.angle_alpha   90.00
_cell.angle_beta   90.00
_cell.angle_gamma   90.00
#
_symmetry.space_group_name_H-M   'P 1'
#
loop_
_entity.id
_entity.type
_entity.pdbx_description
1 polymer ?
#
loop_
_entity_poly.entity_id
_entity_poly.type
_entity_poly.pdbx_seq_one_letter_code
_entity_poly.pdbx_strand_id
1 'polypeptide(L)'
;MNRDEGIEKTKRELQERVKELNCLYHISEIMDKRELDIHDTLESVVKIIPEGLQYPEFACASIIFDNKNFKTDNFCKTEWRLSADIVMKDMKAGVIDVYYVQNISEDYESPFLQEERKLINAVADRLGTYLERKITEEELRNSEKKFRDIFNNSGGCYFHYRFKRQYAGSERCCL
;
A
#
# COMPACT_ATOMS: atom_id res chain seq x y z
N MET A 1 42.75 10.00 -19.63
CA MET A 1 41.41 9.43 -19.42
C MET A 1 41.29 8.18 -20.28
N ASN A 2 41.40 7.01 -19.65
CA ASN A 2 41.46 5.73 -20.35
C ASN A 2 40.06 5.30 -20.80
N ARG A 3 39.92 4.82 -22.05
CA ARG A 3 38.63 4.37 -22.60
C ARG A 3 37.95 3.29 -21.76
N ASP A 4 38.74 2.48 -21.04
CA ASP A 4 38.24 1.39 -20.20
C ASP A 4 37.57 1.89 -18.91
N GLU A 5 38.02 3.01 -18.33
CA GLU A 5 37.40 3.62 -17.15
C GLU A 5 36.00 4.17 -17.46
N GLY A 6 35.81 4.69 -18.68
CA GLY A 6 34.51 5.19 -19.13
C GLY A 6 33.48 4.08 -19.35
N ILE A 7 33.92 2.93 -19.87
CA ILE A 7 33.06 1.76 -20.10
C ILE A 7 32.61 1.15 -18.77
N GLU A 8 33.53 0.99 -17.81
CA GLU A 8 33.20 0.39 -16.51
C GLU A 8 32.27 1.30 -15.68
N LYS A 9 32.46 2.62 -15.76
CA LYS A 9 31.53 3.58 -15.14
C LYS A 9 30.12 3.49 -15.74
N THR A 10 30.03 3.47 -17.07
CA THR A 10 28.75 3.38 -17.79
C THR A 10 28.01 2.07 -17.46
N LYS A 11 28.76 0.96 -17.38
CA LYS A 11 28.22 -0.35 -17.02
C LYS A 11 27.65 -0.35 -15.60
N ARG A 12 28.35 0.26 -14.64
CA ARG A 12 27.88 0.38 -13.25
C ARG A 12 26.60 1.21 -13.16
N GLU A 13 26.55 2.37 -13.81
CA GLU A 13 25.34 3.22 -13.86
C GLU A 13 24.13 2.48 -14.46
N LEU A 14 24.37 1.68 -15.50
CA LEU A 14 23.32 0.86 -16.11
C LEU A 14 22.81 -0.23 -15.17
N GLN A 15 23.72 -0.92 -14.47
CA GLN A 15 23.36 -1.97 -13.50
C GLN A 15 22.51 -1.42 -12.35
N GLU A 16 22.88 -0.26 -11.81
CA GLU A 16 22.10 0.37 -10.73
C GLU A 16 20.70 0.78 -11.20
N ARG A 17 20.57 1.33 -12.41
CA ARG A 17 19.23 1.62 -12.98
C ARG A 17 18.39 0.36 -13.18
N VAL A 18 18.99 -0.74 -13.63
CA VAL A 18 18.26 -2.00 -13.80
C VAL A 18 17.76 -2.53 -12.46
N LYS A 19 18.56 -2.45 -11.39
CA LYS A 19 18.11 -2.82 -10.03
C LYS A 19 16.94 -1.97 -9.57
N GLU A 20 17.06 -0.64 -9.70
CA GLU A 20 16.00 0.30 -9.30
C GLU A 20 14.69 0.00 -10.04
N LEU A 21 14.77 -0.19 -11.36
CA LEU A 21 13.61 -0.50 -12.19
C LEU A 21 12.99 -1.86 -11.82
N ASN A 22 13.79 -2.89 -11.57
CA ASN A 22 13.30 -4.20 -11.16
C ASN A 22 12.58 -4.13 -9.81
N CYS A 23 13.13 -3.42 -8.83
CA CYS A 23 12.50 -3.23 -7.52
C CYS A 23 11.14 -2.51 -7.66
N LEU A 24 11.12 -1.39 -8.38
CA LEU A 24 9.88 -0.65 -8.63
C LEU A 24 8.84 -1.48 -9.42
N TYR A 25 9.30 -2.30 -10.36
CA TYR A 25 8.44 -3.19 -11.15
C TYR A 25 7.82 -4.28 -10.28
N HIS A 26 8.62 -5.03 -9.50
CA HIS A 26 8.11 -6.06 -8.59
C HIS A 26 7.12 -5.50 -7.56
N ILE A 27 7.41 -4.33 -6.99
CA ILE A 27 6.50 -3.65 -6.06
C ILE A 27 5.18 -3.31 -6.77
N SER A 28 5.24 -2.85 -8.02
CA SER A 28 4.03 -2.56 -8.82
C SER A 28 3.21 -3.81 -9.09
N GLU A 29 3.86 -4.91 -9.50
CA GLU A 29 3.17 -6.19 -9.73
C GLU A 29 2.45 -6.70 -8.48
N ILE A 30 3.01 -6.46 -7.29
CA ILE A 30 2.37 -6.82 -6.03
C ILE A 30 1.17 -5.92 -5.75
N MET A 31 1.32 -4.59 -5.91
CA MET A 31 0.24 -3.63 -5.68
C MET A 31 -0.93 -3.76 -6.68
N ASP A 32 -0.69 -4.35 -7.85
CA ASP A 32 -1.73 -4.59 -8.86
C ASP A 32 -2.52 -5.89 -8.61
N LYS A 33 -2.09 -6.75 -7.69
CA LYS A 33 -2.84 -7.95 -7.29
C LYS A 33 -4.09 -7.54 -6.50
N ARG A 34 -5.26 -7.66 -7.15
CA ARG A 34 -6.55 -7.30 -6.55
C ARG A 34 -6.94 -8.16 -5.34
N GLU A 35 -6.49 -9.41 -5.31
CA GLU A 35 -6.86 -10.42 -4.32
C GLU A 35 -6.16 -10.25 -2.97
N LEU A 36 -5.01 -9.55 -2.94
CA LEU A 36 -4.30 -9.28 -1.70
C LEU A 36 -4.98 -8.17 -0.91
N ASP A 37 -5.07 -8.38 0.40
CA ASP A 37 -5.45 -7.30 1.32
C ASP A 37 -4.27 -6.33 1.52
N ILE A 38 -4.55 -5.24 2.22
CA ILE A 38 -3.56 -4.19 2.48
C ILE A 38 -2.36 -4.76 3.27
N HIS A 39 -2.59 -5.60 4.27
CA HIS A 39 -1.53 -6.11 5.15
C HIS A 39 -0.62 -7.09 4.42
N ASP A 40 -1.18 -8.04 3.67
CA ASP A 40 -0.42 -8.99 2.86
C ASP A 40 0.43 -8.29 1.80
N THR A 41 -0.11 -7.20 1.22
CA THR A 41 0.61 -6.36 0.27
C THR A 41 1.81 -5.68 0.94
N LEU A 42 1.60 -5.06 2.10
CA LEU A 42 2.68 -4.38 2.83
C LEU A 42 3.77 -5.36 3.32
N GLU A 43 3.40 -6.56 3.76
CA GLU A 43 4.34 -7.64 4.10
C GLU A 43 5.17 -8.09 2.89
N SER A 44 4.56 -8.15 1.71
CA SER A 44 5.27 -8.52 0.49
C SER A 44 6.21 -7.41 0.02
N VAL A 45 5.75 -6.16 0.07
CA VAL A 45 6.55 -4.99 -0.34
C VAL A 45 7.76 -4.80 0.56
N VAL A 46 7.60 -4.89 1.89
CA VAL A 46 8.73 -4.67 2.81
C VAL A 46 9.88 -5.65 2.59
N LYS A 47 9.60 -6.87 2.13
CA LYS A 47 10.59 -7.91 1.82
C LYS A 47 11.40 -7.62 0.54
N ILE A 48 10.85 -6.82 -0.37
CA ILE A 48 11.48 -6.51 -1.67
C ILE A 48 12.30 -5.24 -1.63
N ILE A 49 11.95 -4.29 -0.76
CA ILE A 49 12.67 -3.01 -0.62
C ILE A 49 14.21 -3.21 -0.54
N PRO A 50 14.76 -4.13 0.27
CA PRO A 50 16.20 -4.36 0.34
C PRO A 50 16.87 -4.68 -1.00
N GLU A 51 16.18 -5.38 -1.91
CA GLU A 51 16.73 -5.79 -3.22
C GLU A 51 17.01 -4.61 -4.15
N GLY A 52 16.36 -3.47 -3.92
CA GLY A 52 16.57 -2.24 -4.69
C GLY A 52 17.72 -1.37 -4.21
N LEU A 53 18.38 -1.75 -3.11
CA LEU A 53 19.48 -0.98 -2.52
C LEU A 53 20.83 -1.47 -3.03
N GLN A 54 21.89 -0.68 -2.79
CA GLN A 54 23.23 -1.00 -3.24
C GLN A 54 23.76 -2.30 -2.63
N TYR A 55 23.42 -2.54 -1.35
CA TYR A 55 23.86 -3.70 -0.57
C TYR A 55 22.67 -4.45 0.09
N PRO A 56 21.90 -5.23 -0.67
CA PRO A 56 20.71 -5.92 -0.18
C PRO A 56 20.99 -6.84 1.02
N GLU A 57 22.14 -7.51 1.05
CA GLU A 57 22.54 -8.45 2.10
C GLU A 57 22.74 -7.80 3.48
N PHE A 58 23.04 -6.50 3.49
CA PHE A 58 23.22 -5.71 4.71
C PHE A 58 22.03 -4.80 4.99
N ALA A 59 21.00 -4.82 4.15
CA ALA A 59 19.84 -3.98 4.29
C ALA A 59 18.68 -4.70 4.99
N CYS A 60 17.91 -3.93 5.76
CA CYS A 60 16.63 -4.36 6.29
C CYS A 60 15.63 -3.20 6.23
N ALA A 61 14.34 -3.54 6.17
CA ALA A 61 13.28 -2.56 6.00
C ALA A 61 12.12 -2.79 6.98
N SER A 62 11.42 -1.71 7.31
CA SER A 62 10.14 -1.73 8.01
C SER A 62 9.17 -0.72 7.43
N ILE A 63 7.89 -1.08 7.42
CA ILE A 63 6.79 -0.19 7.08
C ILE A 63 5.87 -0.11 8.29
N ILE A 64 5.58 1.12 8.74
CA ILE A 64 4.59 1.38 9.78
C ILE A 64 3.35 1.96 9.12
N PHE A 65 2.22 1.30 9.30
CA PHE A 65 0.91 1.72 8.79
C PHE A 65 -0.19 1.23 9.73
N ASP A 66 -1.15 2.09 10.07
CA ASP A 66 -2.29 1.77 10.95
C ASP A 66 -1.89 1.07 12.26
N ASN A 67 -0.91 1.63 12.97
CA ASN A 67 -0.31 1.07 14.20
C ASN A 67 0.29 -0.34 14.08
N LYS A 68 0.38 -0.90 12.87
CA LYS A 68 1.07 -2.16 12.60
C LYS A 68 2.44 -1.88 12.01
N ASN A 69 3.38 -2.78 12.33
CA ASN A 69 4.75 -2.71 11.86
C ASN A 69 5.06 -3.97 11.06
N PHE A 70 5.27 -3.80 9.76
CA PHE A 70 5.69 -4.83 8.81
C PHE A 70 7.20 -4.71 8.66
N LYS A 71 7.93 -5.81 8.77
CA LYS A 71 9.40 -5.78 8.79
C LYS A 71 10.00 -6.98 8.08
N THR A 72 11.22 -6.82 7.61
CA THR A 72 12.03 -7.95 7.11
C THR A 72 12.43 -8.87 8.27
N ASP A 73 12.74 -10.12 7.97
CA ASP A 73 13.10 -11.12 8.99
C ASP A 73 14.40 -10.75 9.73
N ASN A 74 15.34 -10.12 9.02
CA ASN A 74 16.63 -9.63 9.54
C ASN A 74 16.56 -8.21 10.14
N PHE A 75 15.37 -7.70 10.46
CA PHE A 75 15.20 -6.30 10.87
C PHE A 75 16.00 -5.95 12.13
N CYS A 76 16.89 -4.97 12.00
CA CYS A 76 17.69 -4.41 13.08
C CYS A 76 17.75 -2.88 12.94
N LYS A 77 17.41 -2.16 14.02
CA LYS A 77 17.54 -0.71 14.03
C LYS A 77 19.00 -0.33 14.26
N THR A 78 19.52 0.49 13.37
CA THR A 78 20.86 1.07 13.46
C THR A 78 20.80 2.58 13.34
N GLU A 79 21.93 3.24 13.55
CA GLU A 79 22.09 4.68 13.30
C GLU A 79 22.01 5.04 11.80
N TRP A 80 22.30 4.06 10.93
CA TRP A 80 22.25 4.19 9.48
C TRP A 80 20.83 3.98 8.97
N ARG A 81 20.00 5.01 9.11
CA ARG A 81 18.59 4.99 8.73
C ARG A 81 18.28 5.92 7.55
N LEU A 82 17.52 5.39 6.59
CA LEU A 82 16.79 6.15 5.60
C LEU A 82 15.28 6.02 5.88
N SER A 83 14.55 7.13 5.77
CA SER A 83 13.12 7.17 6.09
C SER A 83 12.36 7.97 5.03
N ALA A 84 11.17 7.50 4.67
CA ALA A 84 10.25 8.19 3.79
C ALA A 84 8.81 8.07 4.29
N ASP A 85 8.09 9.19 4.27
CA ASP A 85 6.71 9.25 4.75
C ASP A 85 5.74 8.72 3.69
N ILE A 86 4.82 7.86 4.11
CA ILE A 86 3.70 7.43 3.28
C ILE A 86 2.59 8.46 3.46
N VAL A 87 2.25 9.18 2.40
CA VAL A 87 1.25 10.25 2.41
C VAL A 87 0.00 9.80 1.68
N MET A 88 -1.16 10.01 2.29
CA MET A 88 -2.49 9.79 1.71
C MET A 88 -3.30 11.06 1.88
N LYS A 89 -3.87 11.61 0.80
CA LYS A 89 -4.65 12.87 0.84
C LYS A 89 -3.92 13.99 1.60
N ASP A 90 -2.62 14.16 1.30
CA ASP A 90 -1.74 15.14 1.94
C ASP A 90 -1.50 14.95 3.46
N MET A 91 -1.93 13.84 4.03
CA MET A 91 -1.70 13.48 5.43
C MET A 91 -0.75 12.30 5.54
N LYS A 92 0.17 12.37 6.50
CA LYS A 92 1.05 11.24 6.83
C LYS A 92 0.22 10.08 7.39
N ALA A 93 0.17 8.99 6.65
CA ALA A 93 -0.54 7.77 7.01
C ALA A 93 0.40 6.67 7.51
N GLY A 94 1.69 6.76 7.17
CA GLY A 94 2.68 5.77 7.56
C GLY A 94 4.10 6.24 7.30
N VAL A 95 5.05 5.32 7.47
CA VAL A 95 6.47 5.58 7.19
C VAL A 95 7.15 4.29 6.75
N ILE A 96 8.02 4.41 5.75
CA ILE A 96 8.99 3.39 5.37
C ILE A 96 10.32 3.75 6.04
N ASP A 97 10.92 2.79 6.72
CA ASP A 97 12.27 2.90 7.23
C ASP A 97 13.14 1.79 6.63
N VAL A 98 14.37 2.16 6.27
CA VAL A 98 15.40 1.25 5.78
C VAL A 98 16.66 1.47 6.60
N TYR A 99 17.33 0.38 6.94
CA TYR A 99 18.56 0.40 7.72
C TYR A 99 19.64 -0.45 7.06
N TYR A 100 20.89 -0.01 7.18
CA TYR A 100 22.05 -0.88 7.00
C TYR A 100 22.49 -1.45 8.35
N VAL A 101 22.86 -2.73 8.39
CA VAL A 101 23.24 -3.43 9.64
C VAL A 101 24.72 -3.24 10.02
N GLN A 102 25.54 -2.72 9.12
CA GLN A 102 26.95 -2.44 9.33
C GLN A 102 27.33 -1.09 8.74
N ASN A 103 28.45 -0.51 9.20
CA ASN A 103 28.97 0.69 8.58
C ASN A 103 29.56 0.34 7.20
N ILE A 104 28.90 0.79 6.14
CA ILE A 104 29.35 0.58 4.76
C ILE A 104 30.08 1.82 4.22
N SER A 105 30.09 2.93 4.97
CA SER A 105 30.73 4.19 4.57
C SER A 105 31.83 4.58 5.54
N GLU A 106 33.08 4.39 5.12
CA GLU A 106 34.24 4.94 5.84
C GLU A 106 34.38 6.47 5.62
N ASP A 107 33.80 7.03 4.54
CA ASP A 107 34.10 8.39 4.05
C ASP A 107 32.89 9.34 3.86
N TYR A 108 31.64 8.92 4.10
CA TYR A 108 30.44 9.75 3.83
C TYR A 108 29.62 10.09 5.09
N GLU A 109 28.99 11.28 5.10
CA GLU A 109 28.03 11.70 6.14
C GLU A 109 26.79 10.79 6.23
N SER A 110 26.48 10.04 5.17
CA SER A 110 25.36 9.10 5.10
C SER A 110 25.75 7.88 4.27
N PRO A 111 25.45 6.65 4.73
CA PRO A 111 25.74 5.42 3.99
C PRO A 111 24.81 5.20 2.79
N PHE A 112 23.74 5.99 2.67
CA PHE A 112 22.79 5.91 1.57
C PHE A 112 23.11 6.89 0.45
N LEU A 113 22.99 6.42 -0.79
CA LEU A 113 23.11 7.22 -2.00
C LEU A 113 21.86 8.08 -2.25
N GLN A 114 22.01 9.10 -3.11
CA GLN A 114 20.87 9.94 -3.49
C GLN A 114 19.82 9.13 -4.28
N GLU A 115 20.28 8.18 -5.08
CA GLU A 115 19.46 7.26 -5.87
C GLU A 115 18.58 6.40 -4.96
N GLU A 116 19.14 5.87 -3.86
CA GLU A 116 18.39 5.08 -2.89
C GLU A 116 17.33 5.91 -2.19
N ARG A 117 17.66 7.15 -1.84
CA ARG A 117 16.67 8.10 -1.32
C ARG A 117 15.52 8.33 -2.31
N LYS A 118 15.83 8.50 -3.60
CA LYS A 118 14.81 8.65 -4.65
C LYS A 118 13.95 7.39 -4.78
N LEU A 119 14.56 6.21 -4.73
CA LEU A 119 13.86 4.93 -4.78
C LEU A 119 12.88 4.80 -3.61
N ILE A 120 13.33 4.99 -2.36
CA ILE A 120 12.46 4.82 -1.19
C ILE A 120 11.32 5.85 -1.17
N ASN A 121 11.58 7.09 -1.58
CA ASN A 121 10.52 8.08 -1.76
C ASN A 121 9.51 7.65 -2.82
N ALA A 122 9.97 7.16 -3.99
CA ALA A 122 9.08 6.70 -5.05
C ALA A 122 8.23 5.49 -4.62
N VAL A 123 8.79 4.59 -3.79
CA VAL A 123 8.04 3.48 -3.18
C VAL A 123 6.99 4.01 -2.20
N ALA A 124 7.34 4.98 -1.36
CA ALA A 124 6.41 5.60 -0.40
C ALA A 124 5.23 6.29 -1.11
N ASP A 125 5.50 7.04 -2.18
CA ASP A 125 4.46 7.70 -2.98
C ASP A 125 3.51 6.70 -3.63
N ARG A 126 4.06 5.61 -4.19
CA ARG A 126 3.26 4.53 -4.80
C ARG A 126 2.42 3.80 -3.77
N LEU A 127 2.98 3.50 -2.60
CA LEU A 127 2.22 2.90 -1.50
C LEU A 127 1.10 3.81 -1.02
N GLY A 128 1.34 5.12 -0.89
CA GLY A 128 0.32 6.09 -0.53
C GLY A 128 -0.88 6.06 -1.49
N THR A 129 -0.58 6.10 -2.80
CA THR A 129 -1.59 6.03 -3.86
C THR A 129 -2.35 4.68 -3.84
N TYR A 130 -1.63 3.57 -3.64
CA TYR A 130 -2.21 2.24 -3.55
C TYR A 130 -3.16 2.11 -2.35
N LEU A 131 -2.74 2.56 -1.17
CA LEU A 131 -3.52 2.49 0.06
C LEU A 131 -4.78 3.34 -0.03
N GLU A 132 -4.67 4.55 -0.60
CA GLU A 132 -5.83 5.41 -0.84
C GLU A 132 -6.86 4.73 -1.74
N ARG A 133 -6.41 4.12 -2.84
CA ARG A 133 -7.28 3.35 -3.74
C ARG A 133 -7.99 2.21 -3.01
N LYS A 134 -7.24 1.38 -2.28
CA LYS A 134 -7.79 0.21 -1.58
C LYS A 134 -8.80 0.57 -0.50
N ILE A 135 -8.51 1.58 0.32
CA ILE A 135 -9.45 2.03 1.36
C ILE A 135 -10.72 2.60 0.73
N THR A 136 -10.59 3.39 -0.34
CA THR A 136 -11.75 3.94 -1.05
C THR A 136 -12.62 2.83 -1.65
N GLU A 137 -12.01 1.80 -2.24
CA GLU A 137 -12.71 0.61 -2.75
C GLU A 137 -13.45 -0.16 -1.64
N GLU A 138 -12.83 -0.33 -0.47
CA GLU A 138 -13.45 -1.00 0.68
C GLU A 138 -14.60 -0.19 1.28
N GLU A 139 -14.44 1.13 1.43
CA GLU A 139 -15.49 2.04 1.89
C GLU A 139 -16.71 1.99 0.96
N LEU A 140 -16.48 2.06 -0.36
CA LEU A 140 -17.54 1.94 -1.37
C LEU A 140 -18.27 0.60 -1.24
N ARG A 141 -17.52 -0.51 -1.21
CA ARG A 141 -18.08 -1.86 -1.07
C ARG A 141 -18.88 -2.03 0.22
N ASN A 142 -18.43 -1.44 1.32
CA ASN A 142 -19.14 -1.49 2.59
C ASN A 142 -20.42 -0.66 2.57
N SER A 143 -20.41 0.51 1.91
CA SER A 143 -21.62 1.33 1.73
C SER A 143 -22.67 0.59 0.90
N GLU A 144 -22.29 -0.03 -0.22
CA GLU A 144 -23.19 -0.79 -1.09
C GLU A 144 -23.84 -1.99 -0.39
N LYS A 145 -23.07 -2.71 0.43
CA LYS A 145 -23.59 -3.80 1.26
C LYS A 145 -24.65 -3.28 2.24
N LYS A 146 -24.37 -2.21 2.97
CA LYS A 146 -25.33 -1.61 3.92
C LYS A 146 -26.63 -1.20 3.24
N PHE A 147 -26.57 -0.56 2.06
CA PHE A 147 -27.77 -0.19 1.30
C PHE A 147 -28.58 -1.42 0.86
N ARG A 148 -27.91 -2.47 0.38
CA ARG A 148 -28.54 -3.73 -0.02
C ARG A 148 -29.25 -4.41 1.15
N ASP A 149 -28.63 -4.44 2.31
CA ASP A 149 -29.19 -5.08 3.51
C ASP A 149 -30.45 -4.35 3.99
N ILE A 150 -30.43 -3.00 3.99
CA ILE A 150 -31.59 -2.18 4.32
C ILE A 150 -32.74 -2.45 3.32
N PHE A 151 -32.46 -2.46 2.01
CA PHE A 151 -33.49 -2.68 0.99
C PHE A 151 -34.12 -4.08 1.09
N ASN A 152 -33.30 -5.11 1.27
CA ASN A 152 -33.77 -6.50 1.40
C ASN A 152 -34.62 -6.70 2.66
N ASN A 153 -34.28 -6.05 3.77
CA ASN A 153 -35.05 -6.17 5.01
C ASN A 153 -36.35 -5.33 4.99
N SER A 154 -36.42 -4.30 4.13
CA SER A 154 -37.60 -3.43 3.99
C SER A 154 -38.68 -3.97 3.04
N GLY A 155 -38.36 -4.98 2.22
CA GLY A 155 -39.30 -5.64 1.30
C GLY A 155 -40.44 -6.42 1.98
N GLY A 156 -40.39 -6.63 3.30
CA GLY A 156 -41.39 -7.36 4.06
C GLY A 156 -42.63 -6.56 4.49
N CYS A 157 -42.62 -5.22 4.43
CA CYS A 157 -43.68 -4.41 5.06
C CYS A 157 -44.73 -3.81 4.10
N TYR A 158 -44.50 -3.86 2.78
CA TYR A 158 -45.41 -3.25 1.81
C TYR A 158 -46.65 -4.10 1.46
N PHE A 159 -46.72 -5.37 1.87
CA PHE A 159 -47.83 -6.25 1.53
C PHE A 159 -49.03 -6.21 2.50
N HIS A 160 -48.91 -5.58 3.68
CA HIS A 160 -50.02 -5.61 4.65
C HIS A 160 -50.99 -4.42 4.53
N TYR A 161 -50.59 -3.30 3.91
CA TYR A 161 -51.43 -2.09 3.90
C TYR A 161 -52.46 -2.00 2.77
N ARG A 162 -52.52 -2.98 1.84
CA ARG A 162 -53.45 -2.92 0.70
C ARG A 162 -54.68 -3.84 0.80
N PHE A 163 -54.85 -4.61 1.88
CA PHE A 163 -55.93 -5.61 2.00
C PHE A 163 -57.03 -5.33 3.06
N LYS A 164 -57.09 -4.12 3.64
CA LYS A 164 -58.17 -3.74 4.58
C LYS A 164 -59.17 -2.68 4.05
N ARG A 165 -59.28 -2.51 2.72
CA ARG A 165 -60.21 -1.52 2.10
C ARG A 165 -61.37 -2.10 1.29
N GLN A 166 -61.54 -3.41 1.26
CA GLN A 166 -62.78 -4.07 0.83
C GLN A 166 -63.32 -4.83 2.05
N TYR A 167 -64.64 -4.83 2.23
CA TYR A 167 -65.38 -5.27 3.44
C TYR A 167 -65.64 -4.20 4.52
N ALA A 168 -66.06 -3.01 4.09
CA ALA A 168 -67.00 -2.20 4.87
C ALA A 168 -68.08 -1.71 3.90
N GLY A 169 -69.21 -2.42 3.82
CA GLY A 169 -70.32 -2.01 2.95
C GLY A 169 -71.29 -3.13 2.55
N SER A 170 -72.06 -3.66 3.50
CA SER A 170 -73.42 -4.13 3.20
C SER A 170 -74.29 -4.16 4.47
N GLU A 171 -74.58 -2.99 5.04
CA GLU A 171 -75.87 -2.80 5.72
C GLU A 171 -76.83 -2.22 4.68
N ARG A 172 -77.79 -3.03 4.24
CA ARG A 172 -79.06 -2.55 3.70
C ARG A 172 -80.15 -3.06 4.62
N CYS A 173 -80.68 -2.14 5.42
CA CYS A 173 -81.93 -2.29 6.15
C CYS A 173 -82.96 -1.34 5.51
N CYS A 174 -84.22 -1.79 5.49
CA CYS A 174 -85.48 -1.06 5.22
C CYS A 174 -85.77 -0.72 3.73
N LEU A 175 -86.94 -1.01 3.15
CA LEU A 175 -88.31 -1.30 3.63
C LEU A 175 -88.96 -2.39 2.77
#